data_AF-A0AAE9YW49-F1
#
_entry.id   AF-A0AAE9YW49-F1
#
_cell.length_a   1.000
_cell.length_b   1.000
_cell.length_c   1.000
_cell.angle_alpha   90.00
_cell.angle_beta   90.00
_cell.angle_gamma   90.00
#
_symmetry.space_group_name_H-M   'P 1'
#
loop_
_entity.id
_entity.type
_entity.pdbx_description
1 polymer ?
#
loop_
_entity_poly.entity_id
_entity_poly.type
_entity_poly.pdbx_seq_one_letter_code
_entity_poly.pdbx_strand_id
1 'polypeptide(L)'
;MIRISNIKLPLEHSQEALDAQVLSCLKISPEQLVNTTVFRRGIDARNKKSIFLMYTLDVETTIDDELLAKFDWDPNIRKTPDMAYKFVAQASEDLQERPVVVGFGPCGIFVGLILAEMGYKPIILDRGKEVRERTKDTFGFWRKKQLNTESNVQYGEGGAGTFSDGKLSTQIKDKKHYSRKVLNEFVDAGAPAEILYVSKPHIGTFKLVSMVEKMRAKIIALGGEIRFGARVDDLHLEDGQVTGLTLADGSQIKSKHIALAIGHSARDTFEMIHDKGVYVEAKPFSVGFRVEHKQSLIDKNYYGEFAGHPTLGAADYKLVHHCNNGRSVYSFCMCPGGTVVAATSEENRVVTNGMSQYSRNEMNANSAIVVGIDPSDYPGHPLAGIDFQRKLESAAFKLGGENYDAPAQLVGDFLKGESSEALGEVEPSYKPGIKLTDLSGVLPGYCIDAIREALPAFNRKIKGFAMDEATLTGVETRTSSPICIKRDDSLQSLNTRGLFPAGEGAGYAGGIMSAAIDGIKVAEAMALSINGDK
;
A
#
# COMPACT_ATOMS: atom_id res chain seq x y z
N MET A 1 8.46 -30.17 -11.31
CA MET A 1 8.59 -28.90 -12.05
C MET A 1 9.99 -28.32 -11.88
N ILE A 2 10.48 -27.71 -12.96
CA ILE A 2 11.76 -27.02 -13.09
C ILE A 2 11.51 -25.53 -13.26
N ARG A 3 12.21 -24.68 -12.52
CA ARG A 3 12.22 -23.24 -12.70
C ARG A 3 13.37 -22.82 -13.62
N ILE A 4 13.03 -22.14 -14.71
CA ILE A 4 13.98 -21.51 -15.64
C ILE A 4 13.94 -20.00 -15.46
N SER A 5 15.08 -19.38 -15.17
CA SER A 5 15.21 -17.92 -14.97
C SER A 5 15.93 -17.24 -16.14
N ASN A 6 15.80 -15.91 -16.22
CA ASN A 6 16.51 -15.07 -17.19
C ASN A 6 16.21 -15.34 -18.67
N ILE A 7 15.02 -15.89 -18.98
CA ILE A 7 14.56 -16.01 -20.36
C ILE A 7 14.26 -14.61 -20.89
N LYS A 8 14.91 -14.23 -21.99
CA LYS A 8 14.80 -12.89 -22.58
C LYS A 8 14.20 -12.98 -23.98
N LEU A 9 13.08 -12.30 -24.20
CA LEU A 9 12.42 -12.25 -25.51
C LEU A 9 12.11 -10.81 -25.91
N PRO A 10 12.07 -10.50 -27.22
CA PRO A 10 11.59 -9.21 -27.71
C PRO A 10 10.18 -8.88 -27.19
N LEU A 11 9.83 -7.60 -27.10
CA LEU A 11 8.50 -7.16 -26.65
C LEU A 11 7.35 -7.83 -27.41
N GLU A 12 7.47 -7.95 -28.73
CA GLU A 12 6.47 -8.53 -29.65
C GLU A 12 6.84 -9.96 -30.06
N HIS A 13 7.12 -10.84 -29.09
CA HIS A 13 7.31 -12.27 -29.36
C HIS A 13 5.95 -13.00 -29.37
N SER A 14 5.88 -14.10 -30.13
CA SER A 14 4.73 -15.01 -30.09
C SER A 14 4.86 -16.03 -28.95
N GLN A 15 3.77 -16.72 -28.61
CA GLN A 15 3.80 -17.78 -27.60
C GLN A 15 4.73 -18.93 -28.03
N GLU A 16 4.75 -19.26 -29.32
CA GLU A 16 5.62 -20.29 -29.89
C GLU A 16 7.11 -19.94 -29.70
N ALA A 17 7.46 -18.65 -29.71
CA ALA A 17 8.83 -18.22 -29.43
C ALA A 17 9.22 -18.45 -27.96
N LEU A 18 8.28 -18.33 -27.01
CA LEU A 18 8.52 -18.65 -25.61
C LEU A 18 8.74 -20.14 -25.41
N ASP A 19 7.90 -20.97 -26.01
CA ASP A 19 8.01 -22.44 -25.91
C ASP A 19 9.28 -22.94 -26.62
N ALA A 20 9.60 -22.41 -27.81
CA ALA A 20 10.85 -22.71 -28.50
C ALA A 20 12.08 -22.36 -27.64
N GLN A 21 12.03 -21.26 -26.90
CA GLN A 21 13.10 -20.87 -25.98
C GLN A 21 13.22 -21.86 -24.81
N VAL A 22 12.11 -22.37 -24.26
CA VAL A 22 12.11 -23.41 -23.22
C VAL A 22 12.72 -24.71 -23.74
N LEU A 23 12.26 -25.19 -24.90
CA LEU A 23 12.77 -26.41 -25.53
C LEU A 23 14.27 -26.31 -25.81
N SER A 24 14.73 -25.16 -26.30
CA SER A 24 16.14 -24.87 -26.56
C SER A 24 16.97 -24.87 -25.26
N CYS A 25 16.48 -24.19 -24.21
CA CYS A 25 17.16 -24.12 -22.92
C CYS A 25 17.31 -25.51 -22.27
N LEU A 26 16.25 -26.31 -22.24
CA LEU A 26 16.26 -27.64 -21.62
C LEU A 26 16.82 -28.74 -22.54
N LYS A 27 17.00 -28.45 -23.84
CA LYS A 27 17.41 -29.41 -24.88
C LYS A 27 16.50 -30.65 -24.88
N ILE A 28 15.20 -30.41 -24.96
CA ILE A 28 14.14 -31.43 -25.00
C ILE A 28 13.31 -31.32 -26.26
N SER A 29 12.60 -32.39 -26.61
CA SER A 29 11.63 -32.37 -27.71
C SER A 29 10.27 -31.81 -27.24
N PRO A 30 9.42 -31.33 -28.16
CA PRO A 30 8.09 -30.82 -27.81
C PRO A 30 7.23 -31.81 -27.02
N GLU A 31 7.35 -33.11 -27.29
CA GLU A 31 6.57 -34.17 -26.63
C GLU A 31 6.96 -34.39 -25.16
N GLN A 32 8.14 -33.90 -24.77
CA GLN A 32 8.60 -33.97 -23.38
C GLN A 32 8.11 -32.78 -22.55
N LEU A 33 7.66 -31.70 -23.18
CA LEU A 33 7.13 -30.52 -22.50
C LEU A 33 5.65 -30.74 -22.16
N VAL A 34 5.33 -30.80 -20.86
CA VAL A 34 3.96 -31.02 -20.37
C VAL A 34 3.25 -29.68 -20.18
N ASN A 35 3.91 -28.72 -19.51
CA ASN A 35 3.30 -27.43 -19.20
C ASN A 35 4.37 -26.34 -18.97
N THR A 36 4.03 -25.10 -19.32
CA THR A 36 4.84 -23.91 -19.05
C THR A 36 3.98 -22.88 -18.33
N THR A 37 4.37 -22.51 -17.10
CA THR A 37 3.70 -21.49 -16.31
C THR A 37 4.62 -20.29 -16.11
N VAL A 38 4.13 -19.08 -16.37
CA VAL A 38 4.87 -17.85 -16.08
C VAL A 38 4.88 -17.61 -14.58
N PHE A 39 6.04 -17.80 -13.94
CA PHE A 39 6.24 -17.44 -12.53
C PHE A 39 6.49 -15.94 -12.37
N ARG A 40 7.24 -15.35 -13.30
CA ARG A 40 7.52 -13.91 -13.31
C ARG A 40 7.70 -13.37 -14.73
N ARG A 41 7.20 -12.17 -14.99
CA ARG A 41 7.44 -11.36 -16.20
C ARG A 41 7.84 -9.94 -15.83
N GLY A 42 9.06 -9.57 -16.19
CA GLY A 42 9.63 -8.23 -16.08
C GLY A 42 9.80 -7.55 -17.43
N ILE A 43 10.08 -6.24 -17.39
CA ILE A 43 10.36 -5.41 -18.56
C ILE A 43 11.78 -4.86 -18.43
N ASP A 44 12.61 -5.05 -19.44
CA ASP A 44 13.90 -4.35 -19.60
C ASP A 44 13.74 -3.25 -20.63
N ALA A 45 13.52 -2.02 -20.15
CA ALA A 45 13.35 -0.81 -20.94
C ALA A 45 14.55 0.15 -20.86
N ARG A 46 15.74 -0.34 -20.48
CA ARG A 46 16.95 0.50 -20.36
C ARG A 46 17.38 1.10 -21.70
N ASN A 47 17.17 0.35 -22.80
CA ASN A 47 17.34 0.85 -24.15
C ASN A 47 15.96 1.10 -24.78
N LYS A 48 15.59 2.37 -24.94
CA LYS A 48 14.29 2.79 -25.49
C LYS A 48 14.08 2.42 -26.97
N LYS A 49 15.14 1.98 -27.67
CA LYS A 49 15.06 1.46 -29.05
C LYS A 49 14.83 -0.05 -29.12
N SER A 50 14.96 -0.77 -28.00
CA SER A 50 14.83 -2.23 -27.97
C SER A 50 14.40 -2.67 -26.57
N ILE A 51 13.12 -2.92 -26.40
CA ILE A 51 12.53 -3.37 -25.14
C ILE A 51 12.39 -4.90 -25.15
N PHE A 52 12.77 -5.53 -24.04
CA PHE A 52 12.68 -6.97 -23.87
C PHE A 52 11.82 -7.34 -22.68
N LEU A 53 11.16 -8.48 -22.77
CA LEU A 53 10.47 -9.13 -21.67
C LEU A 53 11.38 -10.17 -21.04
N MET A 54 11.46 -10.12 -19.72
CA MET A 54 12.29 -10.99 -18.90
C MET A 54 11.41 -11.97 -18.15
N TYR A 55 11.60 -13.26 -18.37
CA TYR A 55 10.77 -14.32 -17.83
C TYR A 55 11.50 -15.16 -16.79
N THR A 56 10.72 -15.60 -15.81
CA THR A 56 11.00 -16.78 -14.99
C THR A 56 9.81 -17.71 -15.17
N LEU A 57 10.06 -18.95 -15.58
CA LEU A 57 9.05 -19.93 -15.92
C LEU A 57 9.17 -21.12 -14.99
N ASP A 58 8.04 -21.65 -14.53
CA ASP A 58 7.96 -22.99 -13.96
C ASP A 58 7.48 -23.93 -15.07
N VAL A 59 8.30 -24.95 -15.36
CA VAL A 59 8.14 -25.87 -16.48
C VAL A 59 7.94 -27.27 -15.93
N GLU A 60 6.96 -27.98 -16.46
CA GLU A 60 6.72 -29.40 -16.18
C GLU A 60 7.09 -30.21 -17.42
N THR A 61 7.88 -31.26 -17.23
CA THR A 61 8.32 -32.17 -18.29
C THR A 61 8.11 -33.63 -17.86
N THR A 62 8.18 -34.54 -18.81
CA THR A 62 8.12 -35.99 -18.53
C THR A 62 9.40 -36.54 -17.90
N ILE A 63 10.48 -35.75 -17.82
CA ILE A 63 11.83 -36.16 -17.40
C ILE A 63 12.47 -35.13 -16.44
N ASP A 64 11.68 -34.55 -15.54
CA ASP A 64 12.10 -33.45 -14.66
C ASP A 64 13.38 -33.75 -13.87
N ASP A 65 13.46 -34.92 -13.23
CA ASP A 65 14.60 -35.29 -12.38
C ASP A 65 15.89 -35.49 -13.20
N GLU A 66 15.78 -36.04 -14.41
CA GLU A 66 16.92 -36.21 -15.32
C GLU A 66 17.47 -34.85 -15.77
N LEU A 67 16.58 -33.91 -16.10
CA LEU A 67 16.97 -32.55 -16.49
C LEU A 67 17.61 -31.79 -15.32
N LEU A 68 17.07 -31.93 -14.10
CA LEU A 68 17.66 -31.31 -12.91
C LEU A 68 19.06 -31.85 -12.63
N ALA A 69 19.30 -33.16 -12.78
CA ALA A 69 20.63 -33.74 -12.66
C ALA A 69 21.58 -33.25 -13.77
N LYS A 70 21.09 -33.18 -15.03
CA LYS A 70 21.84 -32.72 -16.20
C LYS A 70 22.28 -31.25 -16.09
N PHE A 71 21.46 -30.41 -15.46
CA PHE A 71 21.66 -28.95 -15.36
C PHE A 71 22.01 -28.46 -13.96
N ASP A 72 22.46 -29.32 -13.03
CA ASP A 72 22.79 -28.91 -11.65
C ASP A 72 23.84 -27.77 -11.57
N TRP A 73 24.71 -27.69 -12.57
CA TRP A 73 25.71 -26.62 -12.71
C TRP A 73 25.11 -25.25 -13.11
N ASP A 74 23.91 -25.19 -13.70
CA ASP A 74 23.30 -23.96 -14.17
C ASP A 74 22.44 -23.30 -13.06
N PRO A 75 22.80 -22.11 -12.57
CA PRO A 75 21.99 -21.40 -11.57
C PRO A 75 20.61 -20.97 -12.08
N ASN A 76 20.39 -20.92 -13.40
CA ASN A 76 19.12 -20.50 -13.98
C ASN A 76 18.11 -21.63 -14.11
N ILE A 77 18.52 -22.89 -14.00
CA ILE A 77 17.66 -24.08 -14.13
C ILE A 77 17.70 -24.81 -12.79
N ARG A 78 16.65 -24.66 -11.99
CA ARG A 78 16.59 -25.21 -10.63
C ARG A 78 15.26 -25.90 -10.38
N LYS A 79 15.18 -26.74 -9.35
CA LYS A 79 13.89 -27.28 -8.91
C LYS A 79 12.98 -26.13 -8.48
N THR A 80 11.73 -26.13 -8.93
CA THR A 80 10.74 -25.15 -8.46
C THR A 80 10.55 -25.31 -6.95
N PRO A 81 10.71 -24.25 -6.14
CA PRO A 81 10.53 -24.34 -4.69
C PRO A 81 9.06 -24.60 -4.31
N ASP A 82 8.85 -25.32 -3.22
CA ASP A 82 7.51 -25.41 -2.60
C ASP A 82 7.16 -24.07 -1.96
N MET A 83 6.24 -23.35 -2.60
CA MET A 83 5.76 -22.03 -2.16
C MET A 83 4.38 -22.10 -1.50
N ALA A 84 3.89 -23.30 -1.19
CA ALA A 84 2.61 -23.46 -0.50
C ALA A 84 2.74 -22.93 0.94
N TYR A 85 1.75 -22.14 1.35
CA TYR A 85 1.64 -21.68 2.73
C TYR A 85 1.46 -22.86 3.69
N LYS A 86 2.14 -22.82 4.84
CA LYS A 86 2.08 -23.86 5.87
C LYS A 86 1.45 -23.27 7.12
N PHE A 87 0.26 -23.76 7.50
CA PHE A 87 -0.39 -23.34 8.74
C PHE A 87 0.45 -23.76 9.95
N VAL A 88 0.55 -22.88 10.95
CA VAL A 88 1.40 -23.08 12.13
C VAL A 88 0.66 -23.73 13.30
N ALA A 89 -0.67 -23.70 13.27
CA ALA A 89 -1.53 -24.17 14.34
C ALA A 89 -2.94 -24.49 13.80
N GLN A 90 -3.73 -25.14 14.65
CA GLN A 90 -5.15 -25.38 14.46
C GLN A 90 -5.87 -25.02 15.77
N ALA A 91 -7.04 -24.39 15.67
CA ALA A 91 -7.85 -24.08 16.82
C ALA A 91 -8.35 -25.35 17.52
N SER A 92 -8.41 -25.29 18.86
CA SER A 92 -9.05 -26.32 19.68
C SER A 92 -10.55 -26.36 19.43
N GLU A 93 -11.17 -27.55 19.52
CA GLU A 93 -12.63 -27.66 19.53
C GLU A 93 -13.25 -26.90 20.72
N ASP A 94 -12.57 -26.96 21.88
CA ASP A 94 -12.96 -26.25 23.12
C ASP A 94 -12.49 -24.78 23.20
N LEU A 95 -12.32 -24.08 22.08
CA LEU A 95 -11.90 -22.67 22.09
C LEU A 95 -12.92 -21.80 22.86
N GLN A 96 -12.53 -21.32 24.05
CA GLN A 96 -13.42 -20.56 24.94
C GLN A 96 -13.52 -19.07 24.57
N GLU A 97 -12.39 -18.46 24.20
CA GLU A 97 -12.31 -17.04 23.85
C GLU A 97 -11.93 -16.88 22.38
N ARG A 98 -12.66 -16.00 21.67
CA ARG A 98 -12.41 -15.70 20.26
C ARG A 98 -11.37 -14.57 20.17
N PRO A 99 -10.36 -14.67 19.29
CA PRO A 99 -9.46 -13.55 19.04
C PRO A 99 -10.18 -12.39 18.35
N VAL A 100 -9.77 -11.17 18.69
CA VAL A 100 -10.33 -9.94 18.13
C VAL A 100 -9.33 -9.25 17.22
N VAL A 101 -9.80 -8.72 16.10
CA VAL A 101 -9.01 -7.94 15.14
C VAL A 101 -9.66 -6.56 14.98
N VAL A 102 -8.91 -5.50 15.26
CA VAL A 102 -9.38 -4.12 15.13
C VAL A 102 -8.81 -3.51 13.85
N GLY A 103 -9.70 -3.20 12.91
CA GLY A 103 -9.41 -2.71 11.57
C GLY A 103 -9.52 -3.81 10.50
N PHE A 104 -10.11 -3.47 9.35
CA PHE A 104 -10.31 -4.36 8.20
C PHE A 104 -9.61 -3.82 6.93
N GLY A 105 -8.41 -3.26 7.11
CA GLY A 105 -7.45 -3.01 6.04
C GLY A 105 -6.68 -4.28 5.63
N PRO A 106 -5.69 -4.20 4.72
CA PRO A 106 -4.95 -5.38 4.25
C PRO A 106 -4.33 -6.21 5.39
N CYS A 107 -3.83 -5.56 6.44
CA CYS A 107 -3.33 -6.27 7.62
C CYS A 107 -4.45 -7.04 8.32
N GLY A 108 -5.52 -6.36 8.75
CA GLY A 108 -6.62 -7.00 9.48
C GLY A 108 -7.36 -8.07 8.67
N ILE A 109 -7.49 -7.89 7.35
CA ILE A 109 -8.01 -8.91 6.43
C ILE A 109 -7.19 -10.20 6.56
N PHE A 110 -5.85 -10.11 6.50
CA PHE A 110 -5.02 -11.32 6.58
C PHE A 110 -4.87 -11.86 8.01
N VAL A 111 -4.95 -11.02 9.04
CA VAL A 111 -5.08 -11.54 10.42
C VAL A 111 -6.34 -12.40 10.54
N GLY A 112 -7.49 -11.83 10.15
CA GLY A 112 -8.78 -12.50 10.24
C GLY A 112 -8.89 -13.73 9.33
N LEU A 113 -8.40 -13.64 8.08
CA LEU A 113 -8.45 -14.75 7.14
C LEU A 113 -7.63 -15.95 7.63
N ILE A 114 -6.38 -15.73 8.03
CA ILE A 114 -5.51 -16.83 8.47
C ILE A 114 -6.03 -17.45 9.77
N LEU A 115 -6.50 -16.64 10.73
CA LEU A 115 -7.14 -17.16 11.95
C LEU A 115 -8.42 -17.96 11.63
N ALA A 116 -9.24 -17.51 10.68
CA ALA A 116 -10.44 -18.22 10.28
C ALA A 116 -10.12 -19.54 9.55
N GLU A 117 -9.12 -19.56 8.68
CA GLU A 117 -8.63 -20.78 8.01
C GLU A 117 -8.09 -21.82 9.01
N MET A 118 -7.49 -21.37 10.13
CA MET A 118 -7.07 -22.23 11.24
C MET A 118 -8.19 -22.54 12.25
N GLY A 119 -9.42 -22.08 12.02
CA GLY A 119 -10.60 -22.41 12.82
C GLY A 119 -10.83 -21.57 14.08
N TYR A 120 -10.09 -20.47 14.29
CA TYR A 120 -10.21 -19.63 15.51
C TYR A 120 -11.45 -18.73 15.56
N LYS A 121 -12.25 -18.68 14.48
CA LYS A 121 -13.50 -17.90 14.39
C LYS A 121 -13.32 -16.43 14.86
N PRO A 122 -12.38 -15.66 14.28
CA PRO A 122 -12.06 -14.31 14.78
C PRO A 122 -13.25 -13.35 14.71
N ILE A 123 -13.28 -12.37 15.61
CA ILE A 123 -14.18 -11.21 15.56
C ILE A 123 -13.40 -10.02 15.00
N ILE A 124 -13.81 -9.50 13.85
CA ILE A 124 -13.18 -8.35 13.21
C ILE A 124 -14.10 -7.14 13.35
N LEU A 125 -13.53 -6.02 13.79
CA LEU A 125 -14.22 -4.77 14.06
C LEU A 125 -13.62 -3.68 13.17
N ASP A 126 -14.43 -3.00 12.36
CA ASP A 126 -13.98 -1.84 11.60
C ASP A 126 -14.89 -0.65 11.90
N ARG A 127 -14.28 0.51 12.16
CA ARG A 127 -14.99 1.76 12.44
C ARG A 127 -15.82 2.25 11.25
N GLY A 128 -15.34 2.00 10.04
CA GLY A 128 -15.99 2.45 8.83
C GLY A 128 -16.99 1.44 8.29
N LYS A 129 -17.46 1.72 7.08
CA LYS A 129 -18.58 1.01 6.48
C LYS A 129 -18.15 -0.03 5.46
N GLU A 130 -19.10 -0.88 5.10
CA GLU A 130 -19.00 -1.75 3.92
C GLU A 130 -18.68 -0.95 2.65
N VAL A 131 -17.94 -1.56 1.75
CA VAL A 131 -17.23 -0.86 0.67
C VAL A 131 -18.18 -0.11 -0.27
N ARG A 132 -19.40 -0.60 -0.51
CA ARG A 132 -20.38 0.08 -1.36
C ARG A 132 -20.92 1.35 -0.74
N GLU A 133 -21.24 1.31 0.55
CA GLU A 133 -21.70 2.49 1.28
C GLU A 133 -20.54 3.48 1.49
N ARG A 134 -19.36 2.95 1.84
CA ARG A 134 -18.11 3.72 1.90
C ARG A 134 -17.78 4.44 0.59
N THR A 135 -18.02 3.80 -0.56
CA THR A 135 -17.83 4.40 -1.88
C THR A 135 -18.80 5.57 -2.09
N LYS A 136 -20.07 5.43 -1.67
CA LYS A 136 -21.04 6.54 -1.74
C LYS A 136 -20.61 7.71 -0.85
N ASP A 137 -20.16 7.44 0.36
CA ASP A 137 -19.69 8.46 1.31
C ASP A 137 -18.45 9.19 0.75
N THR A 138 -17.46 8.43 0.27
CA THR A 138 -16.20 8.97 -0.26
C THR A 138 -16.40 9.79 -1.53
N PHE A 139 -17.14 9.26 -2.52
CA PHE A 139 -17.42 10.02 -3.75
C PHE A 139 -18.42 11.16 -3.50
N GLY A 140 -19.28 11.00 -2.50
CA GLY A 140 -20.13 12.06 -1.97
C GLY A 140 -19.30 13.23 -1.46
N PHE A 141 -18.29 12.97 -0.63
CA PHE A 141 -17.33 13.96 -0.15
C PHE A 141 -16.62 14.66 -1.31
N TRP A 142 -16.04 13.90 -2.25
CA TRP A 142 -15.32 14.46 -3.39
C TRP A 142 -16.19 15.33 -4.32
N ARG A 143 -17.51 15.13 -4.33
CA ARG A 143 -18.41 15.93 -5.18
C ARG A 143 -19.10 17.08 -4.42
N LYS A 144 -19.45 16.85 -3.16
CA LYS A 144 -20.34 17.73 -2.38
C LYS A 144 -19.65 18.41 -1.21
N LYS A 145 -18.36 18.17 -0.97
CA LYS A 145 -17.57 18.74 0.15
C LYS A 145 -18.11 18.34 1.54
N GLN A 146 -18.83 17.21 1.61
CA GLN A 146 -19.40 16.67 2.86
C GLN A 146 -18.57 15.47 3.33
N LEU A 147 -17.66 15.69 4.27
CA LEU A 147 -16.83 14.64 4.84
C LEU A 147 -17.63 13.83 5.87
N ASN A 148 -17.58 12.51 5.75
CA ASN A 148 -17.90 11.61 6.86
C ASN A 148 -16.58 11.16 7.51
N THR A 149 -16.35 11.54 8.77
CA THR A 149 -15.10 11.25 9.49
C THR A 149 -14.92 9.77 9.81
N GLU A 150 -15.99 8.97 9.77
CA GLU A 150 -15.96 7.52 10.00
C GLU A 150 -15.98 6.69 8.70
N SER A 151 -16.27 7.31 7.55
CA SER A 151 -16.41 6.60 6.26
C SER A 151 -15.83 7.42 5.12
N ASN A 152 -14.57 7.15 4.77
CA ASN A 152 -13.77 7.96 3.86
C ASN A 152 -12.62 7.15 3.25
N VAL A 153 -11.67 7.84 2.60
CA VAL A 153 -10.48 7.21 1.99
C VAL A 153 -9.66 6.39 2.99
N GLN A 154 -9.66 6.76 4.27
CA GLN A 154 -8.88 6.08 5.31
C GLN A 154 -9.65 4.92 5.94
N TYR A 155 -10.95 5.11 6.23
CA TYR A 155 -11.72 4.20 7.08
C TYR A 155 -12.85 3.48 6.33
N GLY A 156 -13.04 2.20 6.68
CA GLY A 156 -14.03 1.28 6.13
C GLY A 156 -13.41 0.07 5.44
N GLU A 157 -14.25 -0.76 4.84
CA GLU A 157 -13.88 -2.05 4.26
C GLU A 157 -12.69 -1.95 3.28
N GLY A 158 -11.62 -2.71 3.57
CA GLY A 158 -10.35 -2.69 2.83
C GLY A 158 -9.36 -1.60 3.26
N GLY A 159 -9.71 -0.76 4.23
CA GLY A 159 -8.87 0.31 4.80
C GLY A 159 -8.37 1.29 3.74
N ALA A 160 -7.21 1.90 3.97
CA ALA A 160 -6.60 2.86 3.03
C ALA A 160 -6.22 2.24 1.66
N GLY A 161 -6.21 0.91 1.54
CA GLY A 161 -5.86 0.22 0.29
C GLY A 161 -6.93 0.35 -0.80
N THR A 162 -8.21 0.50 -0.44
CA THR A 162 -9.35 0.40 -1.37
C THR A 162 -9.33 1.43 -2.49
N PHE A 163 -9.22 2.72 -2.15
CA PHE A 163 -9.22 3.83 -3.11
C PHE A 163 -7.78 4.17 -3.55
N SER A 164 -7.09 3.18 -4.10
CA SER A 164 -5.71 3.30 -4.56
C SER A 164 -5.51 2.63 -5.93
N ASP A 165 -4.32 2.81 -6.51
CA ASP A 165 -3.85 2.04 -7.68
C ASP A 165 -3.66 0.54 -7.34
N GLY A 166 -3.59 0.18 -6.05
CA GLY A 166 -3.45 -1.21 -5.63
C GLY A 166 -2.08 -1.81 -5.95
N LYS A 167 -1.02 -1.01 -5.91
CA LYS A 167 0.37 -1.48 -6.16
C LYS A 167 0.79 -2.47 -5.08
N LEU A 168 1.33 -3.61 -5.50
CA LEU A 168 1.74 -4.69 -4.59
C LEU A 168 3.26 -4.87 -4.51
N SER A 169 4.04 -3.89 -4.99
CA SER A 169 5.49 -3.93 -4.87
C SER A 169 5.91 -3.89 -3.41
N THR A 170 6.90 -4.72 -3.05
CA THR A 170 7.46 -4.80 -1.70
C THR A 170 8.96 -5.05 -1.77
N GLN A 171 9.68 -4.59 -0.76
CA GLN A 171 11.11 -4.85 -0.57
C GLN A 171 11.37 -5.88 0.53
N ILE A 172 10.31 -6.46 1.11
CA ILE A 172 10.43 -7.48 2.16
C ILE A 172 11.13 -8.72 1.59
N LYS A 173 12.15 -9.19 2.30
CA LYS A 173 12.73 -10.51 2.07
C LYS A 173 11.79 -11.57 2.63
N ASP A 174 11.16 -12.33 1.74
CA ASP A 174 10.10 -13.27 2.09
C ASP A 174 10.55 -14.72 1.91
N LYS A 175 11.21 -15.27 2.93
CA LYS A 175 11.72 -16.65 2.93
C LYS A 175 10.62 -17.70 3.07
N LYS A 176 9.47 -17.34 3.63
CA LYS A 176 8.33 -18.23 3.88
C LYS A 176 7.24 -18.12 2.81
N HIS A 177 7.47 -17.33 1.76
CA HIS A 177 6.56 -17.15 0.63
C HIS A 177 5.18 -16.59 1.03
N TYR A 178 5.11 -15.79 2.09
CA TYR A 178 3.88 -15.08 2.50
C TYR A 178 3.29 -14.23 1.38
N SER A 179 4.12 -13.56 0.57
CA SER A 179 3.66 -12.78 -0.57
C SER A 179 2.90 -13.65 -1.57
N ARG A 180 3.28 -14.93 -1.74
CA ARG A 180 2.58 -15.84 -2.63
C ARG A 180 1.21 -16.22 -2.09
N LYS A 181 1.09 -16.48 -0.78
CA LYS A 181 -0.21 -16.63 -0.10
C LYS A 181 -1.09 -15.41 -0.33
N VAL A 182 -0.57 -14.20 -0.10
CA VAL A 182 -1.33 -12.96 -0.31
C VAL A 182 -1.84 -12.83 -1.75
N LEU A 183 -0.96 -13.03 -2.74
CA LEU A 183 -1.35 -12.91 -4.15
C LEU A 183 -2.37 -13.96 -4.58
N ASN A 184 -2.23 -15.21 -4.13
CA ASN A 184 -3.19 -16.27 -4.42
C ASN A 184 -4.57 -15.91 -3.82
N GLU A 185 -4.63 -15.48 -2.57
CA GLU A 185 -5.89 -15.07 -1.93
C GLU A 185 -6.57 -13.89 -2.64
N PHE A 186 -5.79 -12.93 -3.15
CA PHE A 186 -6.33 -11.86 -3.97
C PHE A 186 -6.90 -12.38 -5.30
N VAL A 187 -6.21 -13.29 -5.99
CA VAL A 187 -6.70 -13.89 -7.24
C VAL A 187 -7.94 -14.75 -7.00
N ASP A 188 -7.97 -15.54 -5.93
CA ASP A 188 -9.14 -16.34 -5.53
C ASP A 188 -10.34 -15.43 -5.23
N ALA A 189 -10.09 -14.24 -4.68
CA ALA A 189 -11.08 -13.18 -4.48
C ALA A 189 -11.41 -12.37 -5.76
N GLY A 190 -10.85 -12.72 -6.92
CA GLY A 190 -11.18 -12.13 -8.22
C GLY A 190 -10.26 -11.00 -8.69
N ALA A 191 -9.09 -10.82 -8.08
CA ALA A 191 -8.05 -9.98 -8.65
C ALA A 191 -7.50 -10.59 -9.96
N PRO A 192 -6.92 -9.78 -10.86
CA PRO A 192 -6.39 -10.29 -12.13
C PRO A 192 -5.29 -11.33 -11.92
N ALA A 193 -5.36 -12.47 -12.60
CA ALA A 193 -4.37 -13.54 -12.46
C ALA A 193 -2.92 -13.09 -12.75
N GLU A 194 -2.74 -12.05 -13.57
CA GLU A 194 -1.44 -11.47 -13.89
C GLU A 194 -0.69 -10.89 -12.69
N ILE A 195 -1.37 -10.56 -11.58
CA ILE A 195 -0.68 -10.08 -10.37
C ILE A 195 0.27 -11.14 -9.79
N LEU A 196 0.07 -12.41 -10.13
CA LEU A 196 0.91 -13.52 -9.70
C LEU A 196 2.29 -13.53 -10.37
N TYR A 197 2.44 -12.88 -11.52
CA TYR A 197 3.66 -12.98 -12.31
C TYR A 197 4.21 -11.64 -12.81
N VAL A 198 3.39 -10.60 -12.99
CA VAL A 198 3.91 -9.30 -13.45
C VAL A 198 4.81 -8.69 -12.37
N SER A 199 5.98 -8.18 -12.78
CA SER A 199 7.02 -7.68 -11.86
C SER A 199 6.66 -6.44 -11.04
N LYS A 200 5.70 -5.64 -11.53
CA LYS A 200 5.16 -4.45 -10.86
C LYS A 200 3.63 -4.52 -10.86
N PRO A 201 3.04 -5.49 -10.13
CA PRO A 201 1.62 -5.76 -10.23
C PRO A 201 0.80 -4.69 -9.53
N HIS A 202 -0.38 -4.44 -10.08
CA HIS A 202 -1.38 -3.54 -9.51
C HIS A 202 -2.79 -4.08 -9.77
N ILE A 203 -3.76 -3.66 -8.96
CA ILE A 203 -5.13 -4.18 -9.01
C ILE A 203 -6.10 -3.10 -9.53
N GLY A 204 -5.92 -1.84 -9.14
CA GLY A 204 -6.83 -0.74 -9.42
C GLY A 204 -8.09 -0.73 -8.55
N THR A 205 -8.62 0.46 -8.31
CA THR A 205 -9.68 0.73 -7.31
C THR A 205 -10.93 -0.13 -7.46
N PHE A 206 -11.56 -0.19 -8.64
CA PHE A 206 -12.82 -0.94 -8.77
C PHE A 206 -12.66 -2.46 -8.60
N LYS A 207 -11.50 -3.02 -8.97
CA LYS A 207 -11.22 -4.44 -8.73
C LYS A 207 -10.92 -4.70 -7.25
N LEU A 208 -10.31 -3.75 -6.54
CA LEU A 208 -10.14 -3.84 -5.09
C LEU A 208 -11.49 -3.88 -4.37
N VAL A 209 -12.46 -3.06 -4.78
CA VAL A 209 -13.81 -3.03 -4.19
C VAL A 209 -14.48 -4.40 -4.24
N SER A 210 -14.52 -5.05 -5.40
CA SER A 210 -15.13 -6.38 -5.52
C SER A 210 -14.31 -7.47 -4.82
N MET A 211 -12.98 -7.35 -4.82
CA MET A 211 -12.09 -8.29 -4.15
C MET A 211 -12.31 -8.31 -2.63
N VAL A 212 -12.39 -7.14 -1.98
CA VAL A 212 -12.57 -7.08 -0.52
C VAL A 212 -13.93 -7.65 -0.09
N GLU A 213 -15.00 -7.47 -0.88
CA GLU A 213 -16.31 -8.08 -0.63
C GLU A 213 -16.21 -9.62 -0.60
N LYS A 214 -15.47 -10.20 -1.56
CA LYS A 214 -15.28 -11.67 -1.60
C LYS A 214 -14.40 -12.17 -0.47
N MET A 215 -13.35 -11.44 -0.10
CA MET A 215 -12.52 -11.79 1.05
C MET A 215 -13.33 -11.76 2.35
N ARG A 216 -14.16 -10.74 2.56
CA ARG A 216 -15.13 -10.70 3.66
C ARG A 216 -16.03 -11.93 3.66
N ALA A 217 -16.64 -12.26 2.52
CA ALA A 217 -17.51 -13.42 2.40
C ALA A 217 -16.77 -14.74 2.73
N LYS A 218 -15.52 -14.89 2.29
CA LYS A 218 -14.68 -16.05 2.62
C LYS A 218 -14.43 -16.17 4.13
N ILE A 219 -14.07 -15.06 4.79
CA ILE A 219 -13.84 -15.06 6.25
C ILE A 219 -15.11 -15.45 7.01
N ILE A 220 -16.27 -14.91 6.61
CA ILE A 220 -17.57 -15.24 7.20
C ILE A 220 -17.90 -16.72 6.98
N ALA A 221 -17.69 -17.25 5.78
CA ALA A 221 -17.93 -18.66 5.46
C ALA A 221 -17.03 -19.61 6.29
N LEU A 222 -15.84 -19.16 6.68
CA LEU A 222 -14.92 -19.87 7.57
C LEU A 222 -15.26 -19.70 9.07
N GLY A 223 -16.37 -19.04 9.41
CA GLY A 223 -16.85 -18.86 10.78
C GLY A 223 -16.31 -17.60 11.48
N GLY A 224 -15.60 -16.72 10.76
CA GLY A 224 -15.28 -15.39 11.24
C GLY A 224 -16.51 -14.49 11.32
N GLU A 225 -16.44 -13.46 12.15
CA GLU A 225 -17.48 -12.43 12.27
C GLU A 225 -16.88 -11.07 11.94
N ILE A 226 -17.59 -10.24 11.18
CA ILE A 226 -17.13 -8.93 10.77
C ILE A 226 -18.21 -7.90 11.09
N ARG A 227 -17.88 -6.90 11.90
CA ARG A 227 -18.77 -5.80 12.28
C ARG A 227 -18.21 -4.49 11.73
N PHE A 228 -18.97 -3.87 10.82
CA PHE A 228 -18.72 -2.51 10.34
C PHE A 228 -19.46 -1.49 11.20
N GLY A 229 -19.01 -0.23 11.19
CA GLY A 229 -19.52 0.79 12.10
C GLY A 229 -19.21 0.52 13.57
N ALA A 230 -18.23 -0.36 13.84
CA ALA A 230 -17.88 -0.85 15.16
C ALA A 230 -16.52 -0.28 15.58
N ARG A 231 -16.49 1.01 15.93
CA ARG A 231 -15.25 1.65 16.43
C ARG A 231 -14.95 1.19 17.85
N VAL A 232 -13.70 0.86 18.11
CA VAL A 232 -13.19 0.54 19.46
C VAL A 232 -12.75 1.84 20.12
N ASP A 233 -13.33 2.16 21.27
CA ASP A 233 -13.07 3.40 22.01
C ASP A 233 -12.32 3.15 23.32
N ASP A 234 -12.21 1.89 23.78
CA ASP A 234 -11.49 1.56 25.00
C ASP A 234 -10.86 0.16 24.99
N LEU A 235 -9.73 -0.01 25.68
CA LEU A 235 -9.12 -1.30 26.02
C LEU A 235 -9.25 -1.60 27.51
N HIS A 236 -9.61 -2.84 27.84
CA HIS A 236 -9.64 -3.34 29.22
C HIS A 236 -8.28 -3.96 29.55
N LEU A 237 -7.59 -3.40 30.53
CA LEU A 237 -6.26 -3.83 30.95
C LEU A 237 -6.25 -4.20 32.43
N GLU A 238 -5.73 -5.38 32.75
CA GLU A 238 -5.53 -5.88 34.11
C GLU A 238 -4.10 -6.40 34.24
N ASP A 239 -3.32 -5.89 35.19
CA ASP A 239 -1.93 -6.32 35.46
C ASP A 239 -1.03 -6.43 34.21
N GLY A 240 -1.15 -5.47 33.28
CA GLY A 240 -0.37 -5.43 32.03
C GLY A 240 -0.81 -6.45 30.98
N GLN A 241 -2.01 -7.02 31.09
CA GLN A 241 -2.63 -7.92 30.13
C GLN A 241 -3.93 -7.30 29.60
N VAL A 242 -4.19 -7.44 28.30
CA VAL A 242 -5.50 -7.10 27.74
C VAL A 242 -6.52 -8.20 28.05
N THR A 243 -7.71 -7.81 28.49
CA THR A 243 -8.81 -8.73 28.85
C THR A 243 -10.08 -8.49 28.02
N GLY A 244 -10.13 -7.40 27.26
CA GLY A 244 -11.26 -7.05 26.42
C GLY A 244 -11.17 -5.63 25.87
N LEU A 245 -12.28 -5.19 25.27
CA LEU A 245 -12.44 -3.85 24.72
C LEU A 245 -13.89 -3.34 24.84
N THR A 246 -14.06 -2.02 24.72
CA THR A 246 -15.36 -1.35 24.61
C THR A 246 -15.50 -0.70 23.24
N LEU A 247 -16.66 -0.88 22.60
CA LEU A 247 -17.02 -0.19 21.36
C LEU A 247 -17.63 1.19 21.66
N ALA A 248 -17.69 2.05 20.63
CA ALA A 248 -18.28 3.38 20.72
C ALA A 248 -19.77 3.39 21.15
N ASP A 249 -20.49 2.29 20.95
CA ASP A 249 -21.88 2.12 21.41
C ASP A 249 -21.99 1.65 22.88
N GLY A 250 -20.86 1.46 23.56
CA GLY A 250 -20.77 0.98 24.94
C GLY A 250 -20.77 -0.54 25.09
N SER A 251 -20.96 -1.30 24.00
CA SER A 251 -20.87 -2.76 24.04
C SER A 251 -19.44 -3.22 24.33
N GLN A 252 -19.32 -4.34 25.04
CA GLN A 252 -18.03 -4.89 25.46
C GLN A 252 -17.77 -6.25 24.84
N ILE A 253 -16.52 -6.52 24.49
CA ILE A 253 -16.06 -7.81 23.97
C ILE A 253 -14.88 -8.27 24.82
N LYS A 254 -15.00 -9.46 25.43
CA LYS A 254 -13.91 -10.09 26.17
C LYS A 254 -13.00 -10.84 25.21
N SER A 255 -11.69 -10.62 25.33
CA SER A 255 -10.66 -11.37 24.61
C SER A 255 -9.29 -11.05 25.18
N LYS A 256 -8.48 -12.07 25.39
CA LYS A 256 -7.06 -11.93 25.73
C LYS A 256 -6.13 -11.81 24.52
N HIS A 257 -6.66 -11.86 23.29
CA HIS A 257 -5.86 -11.82 22.07
C HIS A 257 -6.45 -10.81 21.09
N ILE A 258 -5.89 -9.60 21.07
CA ILE A 258 -6.40 -8.47 20.28
C ILE A 258 -5.31 -7.98 19.32
N ALA A 259 -5.56 -8.09 18.01
CA ALA A 259 -4.72 -7.46 16.99
C ALA A 259 -5.16 -6.02 16.71
N LEU A 260 -4.22 -5.08 16.79
CA LEU A 260 -4.44 -3.67 16.42
C LEU A 260 -3.92 -3.41 15.01
N ALA A 261 -4.80 -3.54 14.01
CA ALA A 261 -4.52 -3.34 12.59
C ALA A 261 -5.23 -2.07 12.04
N ILE A 262 -5.19 -1.00 12.82
CA ILE A 262 -6.02 0.22 12.69
C ILE A 262 -5.58 1.21 11.60
N GLY A 263 -4.45 0.97 10.94
CA GLY A 263 -3.84 1.91 10.00
C GLY A 263 -3.29 3.16 10.70
N HIS A 264 -2.60 4.02 9.95
CA HIS A 264 -1.89 5.17 10.53
C HIS A 264 -2.72 6.45 10.65
N SER A 265 -4.01 6.39 10.30
CA SER A 265 -4.92 7.54 10.36
C SER A 265 -5.76 7.57 11.64
N ALA A 266 -5.85 6.45 12.39
CA ALA A 266 -6.66 6.28 13.60
C ALA A 266 -6.10 7.04 14.82
N ARG A 267 -6.03 8.37 14.71
CA ARG A 267 -5.39 9.28 15.67
C ARG A 267 -6.05 9.27 17.04
N ASP A 268 -7.38 9.23 17.07
CA ASP A 268 -8.18 9.03 18.28
C ASP A 268 -7.84 7.70 18.99
N THR A 269 -7.68 6.62 18.23
CA THR A 269 -7.25 5.33 18.79
C THR A 269 -5.80 5.39 19.29
N PHE A 270 -4.91 6.15 18.64
CA PHE A 270 -3.55 6.36 19.13
C PHE A 270 -3.51 7.14 20.45
N GLU A 271 -4.35 8.16 20.60
CA GLU A 271 -4.55 8.90 21.86
C GLU A 271 -5.02 7.94 22.96
N MET A 272 -6.08 7.15 22.71
CA MET A 272 -6.59 6.16 23.67
C MET A 272 -5.52 5.14 24.11
N ILE A 273 -4.77 4.58 23.16
CA ILE A 273 -3.73 3.58 23.45
C ILE A 273 -2.62 4.19 24.33
N HIS A 274 -2.18 5.41 23.99
CA HIS A 274 -1.18 6.13 24.77
C HIS A 274 -1.68 6.46 26.17
N ASP A 275 -2.91 6.94 26.31
CA ASP A 275 -3.51 7.28 27.61
C ASP A 275 -3.73 6.05 28.51
N LYS A 276 -3.90 4.87 27.91
CA LYS A 276 -3.91 3.57 28.60
C LYS A 276 -2.52 3.08 29.04
N GLY A 277 -1.47 3.83 28.71
CA GLY A 277 -0.09 3.50 29.08
C GLY A 277 0.54 2.40 28.24
N VAL A 278 -0.03 2.04 27.09
CA VAL A 278 0.63 1.12 26.14
C VAL A 278 1.86 1.82 25.56
N TYR A 279 2.97 1.09 25.45
CA TYR A 279 4.23 1.67 24.98
C TYR A 279 4.14 2.12 23.51
N VAL A 280 4.44 3.41 23.28
CA VAL A 280 4.49 4.04 21.97
C VAL A 280 5.75 4.90 21.87
N GLU A 281 6.41 4.88 20.71
CA GLU A 281 7.54 5.77 20.40
C GLU A 281 7.26 6.60 19.14
N ALA A 282 7.77 7.83 19.09
CA ALA A 282 7.69 8.67 17.90
C ALA A 282 8.49 8.04 16.75
N LYS A 283 7.95 8.10 15.53
CA LYS A 283 8.57 7.47 14.35
C LYS A 283 8.72 8.49 13.22
N PRO A 284 9.87 8.54 12.52
CA PRO A 284 10.03 9.34 11.31
C PRO A 284 9.00 8.99 10.23
N PHE A 285 8.61 10.01 9.46
CA PHE A 285 7.72 9.90 8.31
C PHE A 285 8.13 10.89 7.21
N SER A 286 7.28 11.14 6.21
CA SER A 286 7.58 12.13 5.18
C SER A 286 6.35 12.94 4.82
N VAL A 287 6.59 14.18 4.39
CA VAL A 287 5.54 15.10 3.96
C VAL A 287 5.91 15.81 2.67
N GLY A 288 4.93 16.24 1.90
CA GLY A 288 5.19 16.93 0.64
C GLY A 288 3.94 17.30 -0.12
N PHE A 289 4.07 17.37 -1.43
CA PHE A 289 2.99 17.75 -2.35
C PHE A 289 2.78 16.68 -3.41
N ARG A 290 1.55 16.56 -3.92
CA ARG A 290 1.31 15.76 -5.12
C ARG A 290 1.68 16.56 -6.35
N VAL A 291 2.52 16.01 -7.22
CA VAL A 291 2.85 16.60 -8.52
C VAL A 291 2.09 15.87 -9.62
N GLU A 292 1.58 16.60 -10.61
CA GLU A 292 0.91 16.08 -11.80
C GLU A 292 1.64 16.51 -13.08
N HIS A 293 1.76 15.58 -14.02
CA HIS A 293 2.22 15.78 -15.39
C HIS A 293 1.30 15.02 -16.34
N LYS A 294 1.20 15.40 -17.62
CA LYS A 294 0.55 14.54 -18.62
C LYS A 294 1.20 13.16 -18.63
N GLN A 295 0.41 12.09 -18.59
CA GLN A 295 0.95 10.71 -18.61
C GLN A 295 1.79 10.46 -19.87
N SER A 296 1.41 11.05 -21.00
CA SER A 296 2.15 10.97 -22.27
C SER A 296 3.60 11.49 -22.18
N LEU A 297 3.86 12.48 -21.33
CA LEU A 297 5.21 12.99 -21.08
C LEU A 297 6.07 11.92 -20.41
N ILE A 298 5.52 11.23 -19.41
CA ILE A 298 6.19 10.15 -18.69
C ILE A 298 6.39 8.94 -19.61
N ASP A 299 5.36 8.55 -20.36
CA ASP A 299 5.43 7.42 -21.30
C ASP A 299 6.50 7.62 -22.35
N LYS A 300 6.55 8.81 -22.98
CA LYS A 300 7.57 9.14 -23.98
C LYS A 300 8.97 9.18 -23.37
N ASN A 301 9.11 9.68 -22.15
CA ASN A 301 10.39 9.68 -21.45
C ASN A 301 10.86 8.27 -21.11
N TYR A 302 9.96 7.34 -20.77
CA TYR A 302 10.36 6.02 -20.29
C TYR A 302 10.46 4.99 -21.42
N TYR A 303 9.48 4.95 -22.33
CA TYR A 303 9.37 3.95 -23.40
C TYR A 303 9.72 4.46 -24.80
N GLY A 304 9.84 5.78 -25.01
CA GLY A 304 10.16 6.33 -26.33
C GLY A 304 9.08 6.04 -27.36
N GLU A 305 9.45 5.42 -28.48
CA GLU A 305 8.53 5.07 -29.57
C GLU A 305 7.56 3.94 -29.20
N PHE A 306 7.88 3.14 -28.18
CA PHE A 306 7.01 2.09 -27.67
C PHE A 306 5.94 2.58 -26.66
N ALA A 307 5.86 3.90 -26.43
CA ALA A 307 4.81 4.49 -25.60
C ALA A 307 3.42 4.12 -26.14
N GLY A 308 2.53 3.66 -25.25
CA GLY A 308 1.18 3.19 -25.62
C GLY A 308 1.11 1.70 -25.98
N HIS A 309 2.23 0.96 -26.00
CA HIS A 309 2.20 -0.47 -26.25
C HIS A 309 1.44 -1.22 -25.13
N PRO A 310 0.41 -2.05 -25.44
CA PRO A 310 -0.47 -2.66 -24.45
C PRO A 310 0.24 -3.46 -23.36
N THR A 311 1.29 -4.22 -23.72
CA THR A 311 2.07 -5.02 -22.77
C THR A 311 2.89 -4.19 -21.77
N LEU A 312 3.26 -2.96 -22.13
CA LEU A 312 4.04 -2.07 -21.28
C LEU A 312 3.17 -1.27 -20.32
N GLY A 313 1.94 -0.97 -20.74
CA GLY A 313 1.01 -0.11 -20.02
C GLY A 313 1.53 1.32 -19.83
N ALA A 314 0.89 2.05 -18.91
CA ALA A 314 1.33 3.39 -18.53
C ALA A 314 2.65 3.33 -17.74
N ALA A 315 3.61 4.18 -18.14
CA ALA A 315 4.93 4.24 -17.55
C ALA A 315 4.91 4.73 -16.09
N ASP A 316 5.87 4.20 -15.32
CA ASP A 316 6.11 4.55 -13.94
C ASP A 316 7.47 5.22 -13.73
N TYR A 317 7.66 5.87 -12.59
CA TYR A 317 8.97 6.38 -12.18
C TYR A 317 9.19 6.24 -10.67
N LYS A 318 10.47 6.26 -10.28
CA LYS A 318 10.93 6.38 -8.91
C LYS A 318 12.14 7.31 -8.88
N LEU A 319 12.03 8.40 -8.14
CA LEU A 319 13.00 9.48 -8.08
C LEU A 319 13.44 9.70 -6.63
N VAL A 320 14.73 9.97 -6.44
CA VAL A 320 15.35 10.36 -5.16
C VAL A 320 16.41 11.41 -5.47
N HIS A 321 16.50 12.43 -4.61
CA HIS A 321 17.53 13.46 -4.62
C HIS A 321 17.94 13.77 -3.18
N HIS A 322 19.25 13.86 -2.93
CA HIS A 322 19.81 14.24 -1.64
C HIS A 322 20.22 15.72 -1.74
N CYS A 323 19.59 16.56 -0.94
CA CYS A 323 19.70 18.01 -1.03
C CYS A 323 20.87 18.55 -0.23
N ASN A 324 21.32 19.76 -0.54
CA ASN A 324 22.44 20.40 0.15
C ASN A 324 22.15 20.68 1.63
N ASN A 325 20.86 20.85 1.99
CA ASN A 325 20.43 21.06 3.38
C ASN A 325 20.35 19.77 4.22
N GLY A 326 20.87 18.65 3.70
CA GLY A 326 20.90 17.35 4.39
C GLY A 326 19.60 16.53 4.27
N ARG A 327 18.53 17.08 3.68
CA ARG A 327 17.27 16.37 3.48
C ARG A 327 17.30 15.52 2.22
N SER A 328 16.51 14.45 2.21
CA SER A 328 16.27 13.64 1.03
C SER A 328 14.85 13.86 0.52
N VAL A 329 14.71 14.21 -0.76
CA VAL A 329 13.42 14.34 -1.45
C VAL A 329 13.24 13.15 -2.37
N TYR A 330 12.06 12.54 -2.38
CA TYR A 330 11.78 11.40 -3.24
C TYR A 330 10.33 11.33 -3.69
N SER A 331 10.09 10.64 -4.80
CA SER A 331 8.75 10.33 -5.27
C SER A 331 8.17 9.15 -4.50
N PHE A 332 6.95 9.29 -3.99
CA PHE A 332 6.22 8.30 -3.24
C PHE A 332 4.85 8.06 -3.87
N CYS A 333 4.37 6.81 -3.79
CA CYS A 333 3.06 6.39 -4.30
C CYS A 333 2.74 6.94 -5.71
N MET A 334 3.69 6.84 -6.64
CA MET A 334 3.49 7.29 -8.02
C MET A 334 2.40 6.45 -8.71
N CYS A 335 1.39 7.10 -9.26
CA CYS A 335 0.19 6.56 -9.86
C CYS A 335 0.15 6.93 -11.36
N PRO A 336 0.45 5.97 -12.25
CA PRO A 336 0.32 6.21 -13.69
C PRO A 336 -1.14 6.40 -14.08
N GLY A 337 -1.40 7.33 -14.99
CA GLY A 337 -2.71 7.62 -15.58
C GLY A 337 -3.81 7.61 -14.52
N GLY A 338 -3.61 8.39 -13.47
CA GLY A 338 -4.39 8.37 -12.25
C GLY A 338 -4.88 9.74 -11.81
N THR A 339 -5.34 9.80 -10.57
CA THR A 339 -5.97 10.96 -9.95
C THR A 339 -5.31 11.24 -8.60
N VAL A 340 -5.11 12.52 -8.27
CA VAL A 340 -4.86 12.96 -6.91
C VAL A 340 -6.19 12.98 -6.16
N VAL A 341 -6.26 12.43 -4.96
CA VAL A 341 -7.52 12.25 -4.21
C VAL A 341 -7.53 13.00 -2.89
N ALA A 342 -8.70 13.50 -2.48
CA ALA A 342 -8.92 14.05 -1.15
C ALA A 342 -9.01 12.92 -0.13
N ALA A 343 -7.96 12.79 0.69
CA ALA A 343 -7.74 11.66 1.57
C ALA A 343 -7.90 12.00 3.06
N THR A 344 -8.51 13.14 3.38
CA THR A 344 -8.72 13.54 4.79
C THR A 344 -9.72 12.61 5.47
N SER A 345 -9.55 12.42 6.77
CA SER A 345 -10.47 11.70 7.66
C SER A 345 -10.88 12.56 8.87
N GLU A 346 -10.48 13.82 8.90
CA GLU A 346 -10.76 14.75 9.99
C GLU A 346 -11.36 16.04 9.41
N GLU A 347 -12.28 16.66 10.15
CA GLU A 347 -12.86 17.93 9.77
C GLU A 347 -11.80 19.03 9.68
N ASN A 348 -12.05 20.02 8.80
CA ASN A 348 -11.25 21.23 8.65
C ASN A 348 -9.75 20.96 8.36
N ARG A 349 -9.50 19.88 7.61
CA ARG A 349 -8.17 19.38 7.25
C ARG A 349 -8.17 18.90 5.81
N VAL A 350 -7.12 19.25 5.08
CA VAL A 350 -6.86 18.77 3.71
C VAL A 350 -5.69 17.81 3.72
N VAL A 351 -5.88 16.66 3.06
CA VAL A 351 -4.86 15.63 2.84
C VAL A 351 -4.97 15.18 1.39
N THR A 352 -3.83 14.98 0.73
CA THR A 352 -3.76 14.34 -0.57
C THR A 352 -3.32 12.89 -0.47
N ASN A 353 -3.71 12.10 -1.47
CA ASN A 353 -3.07 10.85 -1.85
C ASN A 353 -3.23 10.66 -3.36
N GLY A 354 -2.90 9.48 -3.88
CA GLY A 354 -3.02 9.16 -5.31
C GLY A 354 -3.70 7.82 -5.53
N MET A 355 -4.46 7.76 -6.62
CA MET A 355 -5.24 6.60 -7.03
C MET A 355 -5.10 6.40 -8.54
N SER A 356 -5.18 5.15 -9.00
CA SER A 356 -5.40 4.86 -10.42
C SER A 356 -6.44 3.74 -10.55
N GLN A 357 -7.18 3.77 -11.66
CA GLN A 357 -7.95 2.61 -12.08
C GLN A 357 -7.02 1.54 -12.66
N TYR A 358 -7.52 0.31 -12.82
CA TYR A 358 -6.75 -0.77 -13.44
C TYR A 358 -6.30 -0.43 -14.87
N SER A 359 -7.09 0.35 -15.61
CA SER A 359 -6.74 0.83 -16.95
C SER A 359 -5.58 1.83 -16.98
N ARG A 360 -5.31 2.55 -15.87
CA ARG A 360 -4.31 3.63 -15.79
C ARG A 360 -4.37 4.60 -16.99
N ASN A 361 -5.57 5.04 -17.34
CA ASN A 361 -5.84 5.80 -18.56
C ASN A 361 -6.35 7.22 -18.31
N GLU A 362 -6.27 7.72 -17.07
CA GLU A 362 -6.50 9.14 -16.82
C GLU A 362 -5.38 9.98 -17.45
N MET A 363 -5.66 11.26 -17.64
CA MET A 363 -4.79 12.16 -18.39
C MET A 363 -3.40 12.38 -17.75
N ASN A 364 -3.32 12.31 -16.42
CA ASN A 364 -2.14 12.69 -15.67
C ASN A 364 -1.45 11.49 -15.01
N ALA A 365 -0.12 11.50 -15.03
CA ALA A 365 0.70 10.80 -14.04
C ALA A 365 0.75 11.65 -12.77
N ASN A 366 0.68 11.04 -11.59
CA ASN A 366 0.91 11.77 -10.34
C ASN A 366 1.79 11.03 -9.35
N SER A 367 2.52 11.74 -8.51
CA SER A 367 3.21 11.16 -7.34
C SER A 367 3.31 12.18 -6.21
N ALA A 368 3.45 11.71 -4.98
CA ALA A 368 3.83 12.61 -3.89
C ALA A 368 5.34 12.86 -3.97
N ILE A 369 5.77 14.11 -4.00
CA ILE A 369 7.17 14.52 -3.86
C ILE A 369 7.37 14.94 -2.42
N VAL A 370 8.00 14.06 -1.65
CA VAL A 370 8.02 14.13 -0.18
C VAL A 370 9.44 14.25 0.37
N VAL A 371 9.54 14.86 1.54
CA VAL A 371 10.76 15.10 2.30
C VAL A 371 10.67 14.36 3.64
N GLY A 372 11.77 13.71 4.04
CA GLY A 372 11.88 13.05 5.34
C GLY A 372 11.77 14.02 6.52
N ILE A 373 10.94 13.65 7.50
CA ILE A 373 10.73 14.35 8.77
C ILE A 373 11.12 13.41 9.89
N ASP A 374 11.96 13.90 10.81
CA ASP A 374 12.45 13.18 11.97
C ASP A 374 11.79 13.71 13.25
N PRO A 375 11.71 12.91 14.34
CA PRO A 375 11.20 13.37 15.62
C PRO A 375 11.85 14.65 16.17
N SER A 376 13.09 14.96 15.77
CA SER A 376 13.74 16.22 16.11
C SER A 376 13.09 17.46 15.47
N ASP A 377 12.32 17.28 14.40
CA ASP A 377 11.57 18.36 13.73
C ASP A 377 10.22 18.66 14.40
N TYR A 378 9.75 17.76 15.27
CA TYR A 378 8.52 17.88 16.06
C TYR A 378 8.77 17.38 17.50
N PRO A 379 9.68 18.03 18.26
CA PRO A 379 10.03 17.55 19.59
C PRO A 379 8.80 17.54 20.51
N GLY A 380 8.70 16.54 21.38
CA GLY A 380 7.58 16.43 22.31
C GLY A 380 7.33 14.99 22.77
N HIS A 381 6.06 14.73 23.10
CA HIS A 381 5.56 13.42 23.50
C HIS A 381 5.52 12.44 22.30
N PRO A 382 5.37 11.11 22.53
CA PRO A 382 5.37 10.11 21.46
C PRO A 382 4.37 10.37 20.32
N LEU A 383 3.26 11.07 20.59
CA LEU A 383 2.24 11.40 19.60
C LEU A 383 2.49 12.75 18.89
N ALA A 384 3.56 13.49 19.19
CA ALA A 384 3.81 14.84 18.65
C ALA A 384 3.88 14.90 17.11
N GLY A 385 4.24 13.79 16.45
CA GLY A 385 4.18 13.68 14.99
C GLY A 385 2.76 13.80 14.43
N ILE A 386 1.75 13.37 15.19
CA ILE A 386 0.33 13.52 14.83
C ILE A 386 -0.07 14.99 14.88
N ASP A 387 0.35 15.72 15.92
CA ASP A 387 0.09 17.15 16.06
C ASP A 387 0.72 17.94 14.91
N PHE A 388 1.94 17.56 14.53
CA PHE A 388 2.62 18.12 13.37
C PHE A 388 1.84 17.86 12.08
N GLN A 389 1.38 16.63 11.83
CA GLN A 389 0.54 16.33 10.67
C GLN A 389 -0.75 17.17 10.68
N ARG A 390 -1.48 17.21 11.81
CA ARG A 390 -2.72 18.00 11.95
C ARG A 390 -2.48 19.49 11.66
N LYS A 391 -1.35 20.05 12.10
CA LYS A 391 -0.96 21.44 11.83
C LYS A 391 -0.84 21.70 10.33
N LEU A 392 -0.13 20.82 9.60
CA LEU A 392 0.04 20.96 8.14
C LEU A 392 -1.31 20.81 7.41
N GLU A 393 -2.11 19.84 7.81
CA GLU A 393 -3.41 19.57 7.19
C GLU A 393 -4.41 20.72 7.39
N SER A 394 -4.42 21.34 8.57
CA SER A 394 -5.24 22.53 8.85
C SER A 394 -4.73 23.78 8.14
N ALA A 395 -3.41 23.95 8.00
CA ALA A 395 -2.83 25.04 7.21
C ALA A 395 -3.25 24.91 5.73
N ALA A 396 -3.20 23.69 5.18
CA ALA A 396 -3.65 23.42 3.83
C ALA A 396 -5.16 23.68 3.64
N PHE A 397 -6.01 23.29 4.59
CA PHE A 397 -7.44 23.59 4.55
C PHE A 397 -7.72 25.10 4.51
N LYS A 398 -7.03 25.88 5.34
CA LYS A 398 -7.14 27.35 5.35
C LYS A 398 -6.70 27.97 4.03
N LEU A 399 -5.53 27.58 3.52
CA LEU A 399 -5.01 28.09 2.25
C LEU A 399 -5.91 27.70 1.07
N GLY A 400 -6.49 26.50 1.12
CA GLY A 400 -7.49 26.00 0.19
C GLY A 400 -8.84 26.74 0.22
N GLY A 401 -9.07 27.61 1.19
CA GLY A 401 -10.31 28.41 1.29
C GLY A 401 -11.40 27.81 2.17
N GLU A 402 -11.01 26.97 3.14
CA GLU A 402 -11.88 26.46 4.20
C GLU A 402 -13.13 25.71 3.71
N ASN A 403 -13.00 25.05 2.54
CA ASN A 403 -14.11 24.39 1.86
C ASN A 403 -13.72 23.01 1.29
N TYR A 404 -12.61 22.44 1.76
CA TYR A 404 -11.98 21.20 1.27
C TYR A 404 -11.42 21.23 -0.16
N ASP A 405 -11.36 22.39 -0.82
CA ASP A 405 -10.46 22.54 -1.96
C ASP A 405 -9.01 22.47 -1.48
N ALA A 406 -8.13 21.86 -2.28
CA ALA A 406 -6.71 21.79 -1.96
C ALA A 406 -5.98 23.05 -2.45
N PRO A 407 -5.03 23.62 -1.67
CA PRO A 407 -4.15 24.64 -2.20
C PRO A 407 -3.30 24.03 -3.33
N ALA A 408 -3.10 24.75 -4.42
CA ALA A 408 -2.32 24.28 -5.55
C ALA A 408 -1.47 25.40 -6.16
N GLN A 409 -0.40 25.03 -6.87
CA GLN A 409 0.53 25.97 -7.48
C GLN A 409 1.21 25.29 -8.68
N LEU A 410 1.48 26.07 -9.72
CA LEU A 410 2.29 25.59 -10.84
C LEU A 410 3.75 25.44 -10.41
N VAL A 411 4.43 24.43 -10.95
CA VAL A 411 5.83 24.12 -10.62
C VAL A 411 6.73 25.30 -10.96
N GLY A 412 6.49 25.98 -12.08
CA GLY A 412 7.27 27.15 -12.49
C GLY A 412 7.19 28.28 -11.46
N ASP A 413 5.99 28.60 -11.00
CA ASP A 413 5.76 29.68 -10.03
C ASP A 413 6.24 29.30 -8.63
N PHE A 414 6.06 28.03 -8.24
CA PHE A 414 6.62 27.49 -6.99
C PHE A 414 8.14 27.65 -6.93
N LEU A 415 8.85 27.39 -8.04
CA LEU A 415 10.30 27.56 -8.14
C LEU A 415 10.73 29.04 -8.11
N LYS A 416 9.92 29.95 -8.64
CA LYS A 416 10.15 31.41 -8.57
C LYS A 416 9.77 32.03 -7.22
N GLY A 417 8.96 31.33 -6.42
CA GLY A 417 8.40 31.88 -5.18
C GLY A 417 7.21 32.81 -5.40
N GLU A 418 6.46 32.60 -6.48
CA GLU A 418 5.32 33.42 -6.90
C GLU A 418 4.02 32.59 -6.81
N SER A 419 2.89 33.22 -6.48
CA SER A 419 1.59 32.53 -6.52
C SER A 419 1.12 32.38 -7.97
N SER A 420 0.52 31.24 -8.30
CA SER A 420 -0.09 31.04 -9.62
C SER A 420 -1.41 31.81 -9.75
N GLU A 421 -1.63 32.44 -10.90
CA GLU A 421 -2.85 33.21 -11.20
C GLU A 421 -3.84 32.42 -12.07
N ALA A 422 -3.35 31.47 -12.87
CA ALA A 422 -4.13 30.63 -13.77
C ALA A 422 -3.55 29.22 -13.88
N LEU A 423 -4.38 28.28 -14.34
CA LEU A 423 -3.93 26.92 -14.66
C LEU A 423 -3.20 26.90 -16.01
N GLY A 424 -2.25 25.96 -16.15
CA GLY A 424 -1.60 25.64 -17.42
C GLY A 424 -2.25 24.45 -18.13
N GLU A 425 -1.51 23.79 -19.03
CA GLU A 425 -1.99 22.62 -19.77
C GLU A 425 -2.32 21.42 -18.86
N VAL A 426 -1.65 21.28 -17.70
CA VAL A 426 -1.89 20.19 -16.74
C VAL A 426 -3.00 20.54 -15.76
N GLU A 427 -4.23 20.22 -16.15
CA GLU A 427 -5.39 20.35 -15.25
C GLU A 427 -5.26 19.42 -14.03
N PRO A 428 -5.39 19.94 -12.80
CA PRO A 428 -5.31 19.14 -11.58
C PRO A 428 -6.52 18.21 -11.44
N SER A 429 -6.25 16.98 -11.06
CA SER A 429 -7.28 15.93 -10.96
C SER A 429 -7.99 15.90 -9.59
N TYR A 430 -7.44 16.59 -8.58
CA TYR A 430 -7.99 16.63 -7.23
C TYR A 430 -9.44 17.14 -7.21
N LYS A 431 -10.31 16.35 -6.57
CA LYS A 431 -11.68 16.72 -6.21
C LYS A 431 -11.83 16.72 -4.70
N PRO A 432 -12.55 17.68 -4.08
CA PRO A 432 -13.59 18.55 -4.69
C PRO A 432 -13.14 19.62 -5.67
N GLY A 433 -11.97 20.20 -5.45
CA GLY A 433 -11.39 21.22 -6.31
C GLY A 433 -10.08 21.73 -5.74
N ILE A 434 -9.53 22.74 -6.38
CA ILE A 434 -8.27 23.37 -5.96
C ILE A 434 -8.44 24.88 -5.88
N LYS A 435 -7.56 25.52 -5.11
CA LYS A 435 -7.38 26.96 -5.07
C LYS A 435 -5.93 27.29 -5.34
N LEU A 436 -5.67 28.04 -6.40
CA LEU A 436 -4.32 28.50 -6.72
C LEU A 436 -3.83 29.49 -5.66
N THR A 437 -2.64 29.24 -5.13
CA THR A 437 -2.03 30.02 -4.05
C THR A 437 -0.52 29.73 -3.95
N ASP A 438 0.16 30.35 -2.98
CA ASP A 438 1.55 30.02 -2.66
C ASP A 438 1.61 28.87 -1.64
N LEU A 439 2.20 27.74 -2.04
CA LEU A 439 2.37 26.56 -1.20
C LEU A 439 3.50 26.70 -0.16
N SER A 440 4.33 27.75 -0.27
CA SER A 440 5.47 27.97 0.65
C SER A 440 5.04 28.08 2.11
N GLY A 441 3.81 28.54 2.37
CA GLY A 441 3.26 28.68 3.72
C GLY A 441 2.72 27.38 4.34
N VAL A 442 2.68 26.27 3.58
CA VAL A 442 2.04 25.04 4.06
C VAL A 442 3.01 24.11 4.77
N LEU A 443 4.24 23.95 4.24
CA LEU A 443 5.28 23.09 4.82
C LEU A 443 6.35 23.92 5.54
N PRO A 444 7.16 23.31 6.43
CA PRO A 444 8.34 23.98 6.97
C PRO A 444 9.30 24.45 5.87
N GLY A 445 9.98 25.58 6.10
CA GLY A 445 10.90 26.17 5.12
C GLY A 445 11.95 25.20 4.59
N TYR A 446 12.54 24.37 5.46
CA TYR A 446 13.53 23.37 5.04
C TYR A 446 12.97 22.30 4.07
N CYS A 447 11.67 22.00 4.13
CA CYS A 447 11.01 21.13 3.16
C CYS A 447 10.81 21.85 1.82
N ILE A 448 10.36 23.10 1.87
CA ILE A 448 10.15 23.93 0.68
C ILE A 448 11.47 24.08 -0.09
N ASP A 449 12.56 24.43 0.59
CA ASP A 449 13.89 24.57 0.00
C ASP A 449 14.37 23.26 -0.64
N ALA A 450 14.17 22.13 0.05
CA ALA A 450 14.55 20.82 -0.46
C ALA A 450 13.75 20.43 -1.71
N ILE A 451 12.43 20.67 -1.74
CA ILE A 451 11.59 20.38 -2.91
C ILE A 451 11.97 21.29 -4.09
N ARG A 452 12.24 22.58 -3.84
CA ARG A 452 12.72 23.52 -4.87
C ARG A 452 14.06 23.08 -5.48
N GLU A 453 14.97 22.53 -4.67
CA GLU A 453 16.24 21.97 -5.16
C GLU A 453 16.01 20.67 -5.97
N ALA A 454 15.13 19.81 -5.50
CA ALA A 454 14.92 18.48 -6.07
C ALA A 454 14.17 18.48 -7.41
N LEU A 455 13.22 19.39 -7.64
CA LEU A 455 12.43 19.44 -8.88
C LEU A 455 13.32 19.61 -10.13
N PRO A 456 14.24 20.59 -10.20
CA PRO A 456 15.22 20.69 -11.28
C PRO A 456 16.13 19.45 -11.39
N ALA A 457 16.46 18.81 -10.26
CA ALA A 457 17.25 17.58 -10.27
C ALA A 457 16.50 16.40 -10.89
N PHE A 458 15.19 16.30 -10.62
CA PHE A 458 14.32 15.33 -11.26
C PHE A 458 14.12 15.61 -12.75
N ASN A 459 14.08 16.88 -13.16
CA ASN A 459 14.02 17.26 -14.57
C ASN A 459 15.23 16.78 -15.40
N ARG A 460 16.40 16.62 -14.77
CA ARG A 460 17.58 16.02 -15.41
C ARG A 460 17.43 14.50 -15.63
N LYS A 461 16.59 13.84 -14.83
CA LYS A 461 16.32 12.39 -14.92
C LYS A 461 15.14 12.09 -15.86
N ILE A 462 14.12 12.93 -15.82
CA ILE A 462 12.92 12.85 -16.67
C ILE A 462 12.72 14.24 -17.28
N LYS A 463 12.96 14.38 -18.58
CA LYS A 463 12.88 15.68 -19.25
C LYS A 463 11.44 16.19 -19.22
N GLY A 464 11.24 17.40 -18.71
CA GLY A 464 9.94 18.03 -18.53
C GLY A 464 9.32 17.81 -17.15
N PHE A 465 10.01 17.12 -16.22
CA PHE A 465 9.49 16.94 -14.87
C PHE A 465 9.35 18.26 -14.09
N ALA A 466 10.18 19.27 -14.40
CA ALA A 466 10.04 20.62 -13.85
C ALA A 466 9.53 21.61 -14.90
N MET A 467 8.64 21.18 -15.80
CA MET A 467 7.95 22.10 -16.71
C MET A 467 7.09 23.09 -15.92
N ASP A 468 7.04 24.35 -16.38
CA ASP A 468 6.38 25.43 -15.64
C ASP A 468 4.92 25.10 -15.33
N GLU A 469 4.21 24.50 -16.28
CA GLU A 469 2.77 24.20 -16.21
C GLU A 469 2.42 22.89 -15.51
N ALA A 470 3.39 22.16 -14.94
CA ALA A 470 3.09 21.01 -14.07
C ALA A 470 2.46 21.51 -12.77
N THR A 471 1.57 20.73 -12.16
CA THR A 471 0.78 21.20 -11.01
C THR A 471 1.21 20.51 -9.72
N LEU A 472 1.48 21.29 -8.68
CA LEU A 472 1.62 20.84 -7.29
C LEU A 472 0.28 21.04 -6.56
N THR A 473 -0.16 20.02 -5.83
CA THR A 473 -1.48 19.99 -5.19
C THR A 473 -1.42 19.53 -3.75
N GLY A 474 -2.12 20.26 -2.88
CA GLY A 474 -2.48 19.95 -1.50
C GLY A 474 -1.29 19.65 -0.59
N VAL A 475 -1.48 18.73 0.37
CA VAL A 475 -0.40 18.21 1.22
C VAL A 475 -0.52 16.71 1.41
N GLU A 476 0.57 16.00 1.14
CA GLU A 476 0.71 14.59 1.43
C GLU A 476 1.35 14.47 2.82
N THR A 477 0.55 14.23 3.87
CA THR A 477 1.02 14.23 5.26
C THR A 477 1.10 12.84 5.89
N ARG A 478 0.52 11.83 5.22
CA ARG A 478 0.28 10.50 5.81
C ARG A 478 0.94 9.40 4.97
N THR A 479 2.24 9.49 4.75
CA THR A 479 3.01 8.52 3.95
C THR A 479 3.34 7.23 4.70
N SER A 480 3.35 7.29 6.03
CA SER A 480 3.60 6.19 6.96
C SER A 480 3.19 6.61 8.37
N SER A 481 3.12 5.69 9.33
CA SER A 481 2.80 6.04 10.71
C SER A 481 3.80 7.00 11.35
N PRO A 482 3.31 8.06 12.03
CA PRO A 482 4.14 8.97 12.83
C PRO A 482 4.54 8.38 14.19
N ILE A 483 4.01 7.18 14.52
CA ILE A 483 4.32 6.47 15.76
C ILE A 483 4.70 5.02 15.47
N CYS A 484 5.30 4.37 16.46
CA CYS A 484 5.51 2.94 16.50
C CYS A 484 4.90 2.42 17.82
N ILE A 485 3.88 1.56 17.70
CA ILE A 485 3.33 0.85 18.86
C ILE A 485 4.19 -0.40 18.99
N LYS A 486 5.25 -0.31 19.80
CA LYS A 486 6.36 -1.24 19.75
C LYS A 486 5.95 -2.62 20.26
N ARG A 487 6.39 -3.65 19.54
CA ARG A 487 6.19 -5.05 19.88
C ARG A 487 7.52 -5.81 19.91
N ASP A 488 7.56 -6.90 20.68
CA ASP A 488 8.71 -7.79 20.79
C ASP A 488 8.70 -8.88 19.70
N ASP A 489 9.61 -9.87 19.82
CA ASP A 489 9.72 -10.98 18.88
C ASP A 489 8.52 -11.95 18.91
N SER A 490 7.70 -11.91 19.97
CA SER A 490 6.41 -12.61 20.04
C SER A 490 5.28 -11.85 19.31
N LEU A 491 5.60 -10.67 18.77
CA LEU A 491 4.68 -9.71 18.12
C LEU A 491 3.65 -9.09 19.07
N GLN A 492 3.86 -9.20 20.39
CA GLN A 492 3.02 -8.56 21.40
C GLN A 492 3.60 -7.20 21.81
N SER A 493 2.73 -6.27 22.21
CA SER A 493 3.13 -4.99 22.80
C SER A 493 4.14 -5.20 23.94
N LEU A 494 5.18 -4.36 24.00
CA LEU A 494 6.27 -4.50 24.97
C LEU A 494 5.81 -4.58 26.44
N ASN A 495 4.70 -3.90 26.77
CA ASN A 495 4.19 -3.81 28.14
C ASN A 495 2.71 -4.20 28.27
N THR A 496 2.12 -4.81 27.24
CA THR A 496 0.71 -5.20 27.25
C THR A 496 0.53 -6.58 26.61
N ARG A 497 0.55 -7.62 27.42
CA ARG A 497 0.39 -9.00 26.98
C ARG A 497 -0.99 -9.20 26.34
N GLY A 498 -1.05 -9.99 25.29
CA GLY A 498 -2.26 -10.26 24.51
C GLY A 498 -2.64 -9.18 23.49
N LEU A 499 -1.97 -8.03 23.50
CA LEU A 499 -2.14 -6.98 22.49
C LEU A 499 -1.09 -7.15 21.39
N PHE A 500 -1.52 -7.26 20.13
CA PHE A 500 -0.66 -7.47 18.97
C PHE A 500 -0.71 -6.26 18.03
N PRO A 501 0.17 -5.26 18.20
CA PRO A 501 0.27 -4.14 17.27
C PRO A 501 0.65 -4.61 15.87
N ALA A 502 -0.08 -4.19 14.84
CA ALA A 502 0.07 -4.75 13.50
C ALA A 502 -0.05 -3.71 12.36
N GLY A 503 0.57 -4.04 11.23
CA GLY A 503 0.46 -3.29 10.00
C GLY A 503 1.06 -1.89 10.05
N GLU A 504 0.55 -1.02 9.19
CA GLU A 504 1.14 0.30 8.99
C GLU A 504 0.94 1.23 10.18
N GLY A 505 -0.22 1.15 10.85
CA GLY A 505 -0.53 1.97 12.03
C GLY A 505 0.44 1.76 13.18
N ALA A 506 0.81 0.50 13.43
CA ALA A 506 1.80 0.16 14.44
C ALA A 506 3.25 0.44 14.02
N GLY A 507 3.50 0.79 12.75
CA GLY A 507 4.83 1.11 12.23
C GLY A 507 5.60 -0.05 11.59
N TYR A 508 4.95 -1.20 11.35
CA TYR A 508 5.59 -2.44 10.86
C TYR A 508 5.35 -2.77 9.37
N ALA A 509 4.62 -1.92 8.65
CA ALA A 509 4.38 -2.04 7.22
C ALA A 509 4.34 -0.65 6.55
N GLY A 510 4.35 -0.61 5.21
CA GLY A 510 4.33 0.64 4.42
C GLY A 510 3.64 0.50 3.07
N GLY A 511 2.62 -0.37 2.99
CA GLY A 511 1.87 -0.66 1.77
C GLY A 511 1.11 -1.97 1.85
N ILE A 512 0.19 -2.19 0.89
CA ILE A 512 -0.79 -3.30 0.88
C ILE A 512 -0.11 -4.66 1.11
N MET A 513 0.89 -4.99 0.30
CA MET A 513 1.58 -6.28 0.36
C MET A 513 2.31 -6.48 1.71
N SER A 514 3.05 -5.47 2.18
CA SER A 514 3.72 -5.56 3.48
C SER A 514 2.76 -5.65 4.66
N ALA A 515 1.63 -4.95 4.62
CA ALA A 515 0.62 -4.98 5.65
C ALA A 515 -0.09 -6.33 5.70
N ALA A 516 -0.43 -6.90 4.54
CA ALA A 516 -0.99 -8.25 4.43
C ALA A 516 -0.02 -9.31 4.98
N ILE A 517 1.26 -9.25 4.61
CA ILE A 517 2.30 -10.15 5.14
C ILE A 517 2.43 -10.01 6.66
N ASP A 518 2.41 -8.78 7.19
CA ASP A 518 2.42 -8.57 8.64
C ASP A 518 1.20 -9.18 9.32
N GLY A 519 0.02 -9.07 8.69
CA GLY A 519 -1.20 -9.69 9.16
C GLY A 519 -1.12 -11.21 9.25
N ILE A 520 -0.49 -11.87 8.27
CA ILE A 520 -0.25 -13.33 8.33
C ILE A 520 0.63 -13.67 9.54
N LYS A 521 1.75 -12.94 9.74
CA LYS A 521 2.66 -13.18 10.86
C LYS A 521 1.99 -12.97 12.22
N VAL A 522 1.16 -11.94 12.34
CA VAL A 522 0.40 -11.66 13.57
C VAL A 522 -0.63 -12.75 13.83
N ALA A 523 -1.35 -13.24 12.80
CA ALA A 523 -2.24 -14.38 12.97
C ALA A 523 -1.50 -15.66 13.41
N GLU A 524 -0.33 -15.94 12.83
CA GLU A 524 0.51 -17.06 13.26
C GLU A 524 0.91 -16.92 14.74
N ALA A 525 1.37 -15.74 15.16
CA ALA A 525 1.78 -15.49 16.54
C ALA A 525 0.60 -15.57 17.53
N MET A 526 -0.55 -15.00 17.17
CA MET A 526 -1.77 -15.11 17.98
C MET A 526 -2.20 -16.57 18.14
N ALA A 527 -2.20 -17.35 17.04
CA ALA A 527 -2.59 -18.76 17.08
C ALA A 527 -1.66 -19.60 17.96
N LEU A 528 -0.35 -19.37 17.87
CA LEU A 528 0.63 -20.03 18.73
C LEU A 528 0.48 -19.62 20.20
N SER A 529 0.22 -18.34 20.49
CA SER A 529 -0.05 -17.86 21.85
C SER A 529 -1.31 -18.50 22.43
N ILE A 530 -2.43 -18.50 21.69
CA ILE A 530 -3.70 -19.11 22.13
C ILE A 530 -3.51 -20.60 22.44
N ASN A 531 -2.73 -21.32 21.64
CA ASN A 531 -2.48 -22.74 21.85
C ASN A 531 -1.46 -23.01 22.98
N GLY A 532 -0.58 -22.06 23.27
CA GLY A 532 0.40 -22.13 24.35
C GLY A 532 -0.16 -21.77 25.74
N ASP A 533 -1.28 -21.04 25.81
CA ASP A 533 -2.00 -20.69 27.05
C ASP A 533 -2.81 -21.87 27.65
N LYS A 534 -2.54 -23.10 27.22
CA LYS A 534 -3.21 -24.34 27.67
C LYS A 534 -2.48 -25.07 28.79
#